data_AF-A0A0W1GJU6-F1
#
_entry.id   AF-A0A0W1GJU6-F1
#
_cell.length_a   1.000
_cell.length_b   1.000
_cell.length_c   1.000
_cell.angle_alpha   90.00
_cell.angle_beta   90.00
_cell.angle_gamma   90.00
#
_symmetry.space_group_name_H-M   'P 1'
#
loop_
_entity.id
_entity.type
_entity.pdbx_description
1 polymer ?
#
loop_
_entity_poly.entity_id
_entity_poly.type
_entity_poly.pdbx_seq_one_letter_code
_entity_poly.pdbx_strand_id
1 'polypeptide(L)'
;MTKTLILAALAATSLVQPAFAEPVTQTVVVQHSDLDLNTAAGAKTLQHRVWRAVVAVCGTASDADVVGKNDIRQCRRDTMQVASAKADLAIAGASQGEPLRVASIRN
;
A
#
# COMPACT_ATOMS: atom_id res chain seq x y z
N MET A 1 -26.20 -49.88 46.63
CA MET A 1 -26.07 -49.86 45.16
C MET A 1 -27.07 -48.86 44.60
N THR A 2 -26.61 -47.70 44.14
CA THR A 2 -27.36 -46.83 43.24
C THR A 2 -26.39 -45.79 42.68
N LYS A 3 -26.05 -45.94 41.40
CA LYS A 3 -25.04 -45.18 40.68
C LYS A 3 -25.78 -44.28 39.69
N THR A 4 -25.92 -43.00 40.03
CA THR A 4 -26.49 -41.99 39.14
C THR A 4 -25.39 -41.48 38.21
N LEU A 5 -25.47 -41.87 36.94
CA LEU A 5 -24.66 -41.31 35.85
C LEU A 5 -25.43 -40.12 35.28
N ILE A 6 -24.95 -38.90 35.55
CA ILE A 6 -25.44 -37.69 34.88
C ILE A 6 -24.45 -37.40 33.75
N LEU A 7 -24.88 -37.66 32.51
CA LEU A 7 -24.15 -37.28 31.31
C LEU A 7 -24.22 -35.75 31.16
N ALA A 8 -23.09 -35.07 31.31
CA ALA A 8 -22.93 -33.68 30.90
C ALA A 8 -22.62 -33.65 29.39
N ALA A 9 -23.57 -33.23 28.57
CA ALA A 9 -23.34 -32.94 27.16
C ALA A 9 -22.65 -31.57 27.03
N LEU A 10 -21.32 -31.57 26.87
CA LEU A 10 -20.59 -30.36 26.47
C LEU A 10 -20.84 -30.10 24.98
N ALA A 11 -21.71 -29.13 24.67
CA ALA A 11 -21.80 -28.57 23.33
C ALA A 11 -20.56 -27.69 23.09
N ALA A 12 -19.54 -28.23 22.43
CA ALA A 12 -18.40 -27.45 21.95
C ALA A 12 -18.83 -26.63 20.72
N THR A 13 -19.27 -25.39 20.94
CA THR A 13 -19.45 -24.43 19.85
C THR A 13 -18.08 -23.95 19.39
N SER A 14 -17.55 -24.58 18.34
CA SER A 14 -16.39 -24.07 17.63
C SER A 14 -16.74 -22.70 17.04
N LEU A 15 -16.29 -21.63 17.70
CA LEU A 15 -16.33 -20.27 17.16
C LEU A 15 -15.40 -20.22 15.95
N VAL A 16 -15.97 -20.41 14.76
CA VAL A 16 -15.25 -20.14 13.50
C VAL A 16 -15.15 -18.62 13.42
N GLN A 17 -14.02 -18.06 13.84
CA GLN A 17 -13.77 -16.63 13.66
C GLN A 17 -13.48 -16.38 12.17
N PRO A 18 -14.25 -15.51 11.49
CA PRO A 18 -13.87 -15.08 10.15
C PRO A 18 -12.55 -14.33 10.26
N ALA A 19 -11.51 -14.85 9.60
CA ALA A 19 -10.26 -14.12 9.43
C ALA A 19 -10.53 -12.96 8.46
N PHE A 20 -10.83 -11.78 8.98
CA PHE A 20 -10.79 -10.55 8.19
C PHE A 20 -9.32 -10.26 7.88
N ALA A 21 -8.94 -10.40 6.62
CA ALA A 21 -7.64 -9.92 6.16
C ALA A 21 -7.63 -8.39 6.30
N GLU A 22 -6.81 -7.85 7.20
CA GLU A 22 -6.58 -6.42 7.25
C GLU A 22 -5.97 -5.97 5.91
N PRO A 23 -6.49 -4.90 5.28
CA PRO A 23 -5.88 -4.35 4.09
C PRO A 23 -4.46 -3.88 4.45
N VAL A 24 -3.46 -4.63 3.99
CA VAL A 24 -2.06 -4.27 4.17
C VAL A 24 -1.76 -3.06 3.31
N THR A 25 -1.67 -1.88 3.94
CA THR A 25 -1.25 -0.65 3.25
C THR A 25 0.20 -0.80 2.82
N GLN A 26 0.41 -1.10 1.54
CA GLN A 26 1.74 -1.20 0.98
C GLN A 26 2.39 0.18 0.94
N THR A 27 3.54 0.31 1.59
CA THR A 27 4.32 1.56 1.63
C THR A 27 5.70 1.31 1.08
N VAL A 28 6.14 2.18 0.16
CA VAL A 28 7.47 2.19 -0.42
C VAL A 28 8.17 3.50 -0.07
N VAL A 29 9.42 3.40 0.35
CA VAL A 29 10.29 4.53 0.64
C VAL A 29 11.10 4.87 -0.62
N VAL A 30 11.07 6.13 -1.04
CA VAL A 30 11.81 6.66 -2.18
C VAL A 30 12.96 7.52 -1.68
N GLN A 31 14.18 6.99 -1.75
CA GLN A 31 15.40 7.72 -1.48
C GLN A 31 15.71 8.69 -2.63
N HIS A 32 16.17 9.89 -2.29
CA HIS A 32 16.58 10.91 -3.25
C HIS A 32 17.73 11.79 -2.77
N SER A 33 18.38 11.44 -1.67
CA SER A 33 19.56 12.16 -1.16
C SER A 33 20.76 12.07 -2.10
N ASP A 34 20.73 11.14 -3.06
CA ASP A 34 21.71 10.97 -4.12
C ASP A 34 21.45 11.86 -5.36
N LEU A 35 20.32 12.57 -5.40
CA LEU A 35 19.92 13.39 -6.55
C LEU A 35 20.16 14.87 -6.26
N ASP A 36 20.72 15.58 -7.24
CA ASP A 36 20.68 17.04 -7.24
C ASP A 36 19.34 17.54 -7.78
N LEU A 37 18.41 17.82 -6.87
CA LEU A 37 17.06 18.27 -7.19
C LEU A 37 17.00 19.70 -7.73
N ASN A 38 18.11 20.46 -7.68
CA ASN A 38 18.19 21.79 -8.32
C ASN A 38 18.37 21.69 -9.84
N THR A 39 18.57 20.48 -10.36
CA THR A 39 18.70 20.23 -11.80
C THR A 39 17.42 19.60 -12.37
N ALA A 40 17.10 19.94 -13.62
CA ALA A 40 16.00 19.31 -14.33
C ALA A 40 16.16 17.77 -14.43
N ALA A 41 17.40 17.29 -14.54
CA ALA A 41 17.70 15.86 -14.58
C ALA A 41 17.42 15.16 -13.25
N GLY A 42 17.83 15.76 -12.12
CA GLY A 42 17.56 15.23 -10.79
C GLY A 42 16.07 15.22 -10.46
N ALA A 43 15.36 16.33 -10.73
CA ALA A 43 13.92 16.42 -10.56
C ALA A 43 13.16 15.35 -11.37
N LYS A 44 13.51 15.18 -12.65
CA LYS A 44 12.93 14.14 -13.52
C LYS A 44 13.21 12.72 -12.99
N THR A 45 14.43 12.48 -12.49
CA THR A 45 14.80 11.19 -11.91
C THR A 45 13.97 10.88 -10.67
N LEU A 46 13.74 11.86 -9.81
CA LEU A 46 12.86 11.71 -8.64
C LEU A 46 11.43 11.36 -9.08
N GLN A 47 10.85 12.10 -10.02
CA GLN A 47 9.50 11.82 -10.53
C GLN A 47 9.37 10.40 -11.09
N HIS A 48 10.39 9.92 -11.83
CA HIS A 48 10.42 8.54 -12.31
C HIS A 48 10.47 7.51 -11.16
N ARG A 49 11.25 7.76 -10.10
CA ARG A 49 11.30 6.89 -8.92
C ARG A 49 9.96 6.85 -8.20
N VAL A 50 9.30 8.00 -8.05
CA VAL A 50 7.97 8.10 -7.47
C VAL A 50 6.96 7.30 -8.27
N TRP A 51 6.97 7.41 -9.61
CA TRP A 51 6.10 6.59 -10.45
C TRP A 51 6.31 5.08 -10.25
N ARG A 52 7.57 4.62 -10.16
CA ARG A 52 7.87 3.21 -9.88
C ARG A 52 7.35 2.78 -8.51
N ALA A 53 7.48 3.63 -7.49
CA ALA A 53 6.94 3.37 -6.17
C ALA A 53 5.41 3.26 -6.20
N VAL A 54 4.72 4.14 -6.94
CA VAL A 54 3.27 4.06 -7.17
C VAL A 54 2.87 2.73 -7.82
N VAL A 55 3.59 2.32 -8.87
CA VAL A 55 3.34 1.02 -9.53
C VAL A 55 3.55 -0.14 -8.56
N ALA A 56 4.57 -0.07 -7.71
CA ALA A 56 4.86 -1.11 -6.72
C ALA A 56 3.75 -1.23 -5.66
N VAL A 57 3.27 -0.12 -5.09
CA VAL A 57 2.23 -0.15 -4.04
C VAL A 57 0.82 -0.46 -4.57
N CYS A 58 0.55 -0.17 -5.85
CA CYS A 58 -0.73 -0.50 -6.48
C CYS A 58 -0.73 -1.88 -7.15
N GLY A 59 0.43 -2.53 -7.27
CA GLY A 59 0.56 -3.87 -7.83
C GLY A 59 0.11 -4.04 -9.29
N THR A 60 -0.30 -5.26 -9.60
CA THR A 60 -0.71 -5.74 -10.92
C THR A 60 -1.93 -6.67 -10.81
N ALA A 61 -2.82 -6.63 -11.80
CA ALA A 61 -3.99 -7.50 -11.88
C ALA A 61 -3.78 -8.54 -12.99
N SER A 62 -4.50 -9.67 -12.87
CA SER A 62 -4.53 -10.70 -13.90
C SER A 62 -5.01 -10.13 -15.24
N ASP A 63 -4.53 -10.70 -16.35
CA ASP A 63 -4.93 -10.22 -17.66
C ASP A 63 -6.42 -10.44 -17.96
N ALA A 64 -7.01 -11.47 -17.37
CA ALA A 64 -8.43 -11.80 -17.47
C ALA A 64 -9.33 -10.95 -16.57
N ASP A 65 -8.77 -10.20 -15.62
CA ASP A 65 -9.52 -9.39 -14.66
C ASP A 65 -9.61 -7.92 -15.11
N VAL A 66 -10.65 -7.61 -15.88
CA VAL A 66 -10.90 -6.26 -16.36
C VAL A 66 -11.24 -5.29 -15.22
N VAL A 67 -11.93 -5.76 -14.18
CA VAL A 67 -12.33 -4.94 -13.04
C VAL A 67 -11.09 -4.57 -12.22
N GLY A 68 -10.27 -5.55 -11.84
CA GLY A 68 -9.00 -5.30 -11.15
C GLY A 68 -8.04 -4.43 -11.95
N LYS A 69 -8.03 -4.54 -13.28
CA LYS A 69 -7.28 -3.60 -14.14
C LYS A 69 -7.80 -2.16 -14.02
N ASN A 70 -9.10 -1.95 -13.90
CA ASN A 70 -9.67 -0.61 -13.68
C ASN A 70 -9.28 -0.07 -12.31
N ASP A 71 -9.37 -0.92 -11.28
CA ASP A 71 -9.04 -0.56 -9.90
C ASP A 71 -7.58 -0.17 -9.75
N ILE A 72 -6.66 -0.91 -10.37
CA ILE A 72 -5.22 -0.56 -10.38
C ILE A 72 -4.98 0.76 -11.14
N ARG A 73 -5.68 1.00 -12.25
CA ARG A 73 -5.57 2.29 -12.95
C ARG A 73 -6.03 3.44 -12.07
N GLN A 74 -7.11 3.26 -11.30
CA GLN A 74 -7.59 4.24 -10.34
C GLN A 74 -6.59 4.42 -9.19
N CYS A 75 -6.09 3.34 -8.59
CA CYS A 75 -5.08 3.38 -7.53
C CYS A 75 -3.85 4.19 -7.98
N ARG A 76 -3.33 3.92 -9.18
CA ARG A 76 -2.16 4.62 -9.70
C ARG A 76 -2.42 6.11 -9.91
N ARG A 77 -3.59 6.50 -10.42
CA ARG A 77 -3.97 7.92 -10.58
C ARG A 77 -4.02 8.63 -9.23
N ASP A 78 -4.79 8.06 -8.30
CA ASP A 78 -5.04 8.67 -6.99
C ASP A 78 -3.72 8.75 -6.20
N THR A 79 -2.95 7.67 -6.17
CA THR A 79 -1.67 7.61 -5.45
C THR A 79 -0.64 8.55 -6.08
N MET A 80 -0.59 8.65 -7.41
CA MET A 80 0.33 9.57 -8.09
C MET A 80 -0.01 11.02 -7.80
N GLN A 81 -1.29 11.39 -7.68
CA GLN A 81 -1.69 12.77 -7.35
C GLN A 81 -1.15 13.21 -5.99
N VAL A 82 -1.18 12.33 -4.99
CA VAL A 82 -0.61 12.63 -3.66
C VAL A 82 0.90 12.56 -3.68
N ALA A 83 1.48 11.57 -4.35
CA ALA A 83 2.93 11.38 -4.38
C ALA A 83 3.65 12.47 -5.18
N SER A 84 3.04 13.01 -6.25
CA SER A 84 3.61 14.11 -7.03
C SER A 84 3.71 15.39 -6.21
N ALA A 85 2.67 15.72 -5.42
CA ALA A 85 2.71 16.89 -4.54
C ALA A 85 3.87 16.81 -3.54
N LYS A 86 4.15 15.62 -2.99
CA LYS A 86 5.32 15.40 -2.12
C LYS A 86 6.64 15.53 -2.87
N ALA A 87 6.71 15.03 -4.11
CA ALA A 87 7.88 15.18 -4.97
C ALA A 87 8.17 16.66 -5.28
N ASP A 88 7.13 17.44 -5.56
CA ASP A 88 7.25 18.86 -5.85
C ASP A 88 7.75 19.65 -4.63
N LEU A 89 7.31 19.28 -3.42
CA LEU A 89 7.85 19.86 -2.18
C LEU A 89 9.35 19.53 -1.98
N ALA A 90 9.75 18.30 -2.29
CA ALA A 90 11.15 17.90 -2.22
C ALA A 90 12.01 18.65 -3.26
N ILE A 91 11.50 18.82 -4.48
CA ILE A 91 12.15 19.60 -5.55
C ILE A 91 12.25 21.07 -5.17
N ALA A 92 11.21 21.64 -4.54
CA ALA A 92 11.24 23.00 -4.02
C ALA A 92 12.18 23.19 -2.80
N GLY A 93 12.80 22.10 -2.31
CA GLY A 93 13.73 22.12 -1.19
C GLY A 93 13.07 22.18 0.19
N ALA A 94 11.75 22.00 0.28
CA ALA A 94 11.02 22.05 1.57
C ALA A 94 11.27 20.82 2.46
N SER A 95 11.79 19.73 1.89
CA SER A 95 12.04 18.45 2.58
C SER A 95 13.42 17.88 2.23
N GLN A 96 14.46 18.73 2.25
CA GLN A 96 15.81 18.29 1.87
C GLN A 96 16.30 17.13 2.74
N GLY A 97 16.66 16.02 2.09
CA GLY A 97 17.23 14.84 2.75
C GLY A 97 16.23 13.88 3.40
N GLU A 98 14.95 14.23 3.51
CA GLU A 98 13.93 13.33 4.05
C GLU A 98 13.35 12.42 2.97
N PRO A 99 13.39 11.09 3.13
CA PRO A 99 12.92 10.19 2.10
C PRO A 99 11.40 10.23 1.94
N LEU A 100 10.93 10.18 0.69
CA LEU A 100 9.50 10.22 0.40
C LEU A 100 8.84 8.87 0.72
N ARG A 101 7.70 8.91 1.40
CA ARG A 101 6.86 7.73 1.62
C ARG A 101 5.66 7.74 0.67
N VAL A 102 5.60 6.73 -0.17
CA VAL A 102 4.49 6.47 -1.10
C VAL A 102 3.70 5.29 -0.54
N ALA A 103 2.41 5.48 -0.30
CA ALA A 103 1.50 4.45 0.18
C ALA A 103 0.25 4.41 -0.72
N SER A 104 -0.31 3.23 -0.97
CA SER A 104 -1.55 3.12 -1.73
C SER A 104 -2.70 3.83 -1.01
N ILE A 105 -3.52 4.58 -1.77
CA ILE A 105 -4.69 5.29 -1.22
C ILE A 105 -5.90 4.34 -1.08
N ARG A 106 -5.96 3.30 -1.92
CA ARG A 106 -6.98 2.25 -1.92
C ARG A 106 -6.29 0.91 -2.16
N ASN A 107 -6.74 -0.10 -1.42
CA ASN A 107 -6.35 -1.50 -1.56
C ASN A 107 -7.56 -2.32 -1.99
#